data_AF-A0A9P7GU81-F1
#
_entry.id   AF-A0A9P7GU81-F1
#
_cell.length_a   1.000
_cell.length_b   1.000
_cell.length_c   1.000
_cell.angle_alpha   90.00
_cell.angle_beta   90.00
_cell.angle_gamma   90.00
#
_symmetry.space_group_name_H-M   'P 1'
#
loop_
_entity.id
_entity.type
_entity.pdbx_description
1 polymer ?
#
loop_
_entity_poly.entity_id
_entity_poly.type
_entity_poly.pdbx_seq_one_letter_code
_entity_poly.pdbx_strand_id
1 'polypeptide(L)'
;MVSTSWDPQAGAELKFKNALQSIKGLTQKATELVPGSNPAREKEFLLNARGYQDIQAYLSAAIALPATESDFSRTFISKSSSAKIDDVDNGVVPFLQKTTKEVQNRCLKFRDSDLSEMVNVASDVKAFASQAQKYLSESGRISIKAKLKIIYDPKYKDGTSDDEMKDAIASIKLVLESLAKNSRLKEERIDKSVKKIETFLLGTRGDQTNVQFIQQLFWTGPVVDVTTKKEIKEHNGVKVESYSKYLDAEYTRISQDVQQKIKDKEEELRDNRLKLGVWLGAGWVLFPIWGLVLPAAIATQVDIAKELEVLMEQRKSASREASEVQNLIGTTATMEKQFSLLLQGMEKALAALKELQTMFNSQAHSFDSAAMSCTDALDALDESWATRKEWLEEWVDTTTEEWKHIAEAIQKFMDYKDITIAPA
;
A
#
# COMPACT_ATOMS: atom_id res chain seq x y z
N MET A 1 25.31 -31.32 19.72
CA MET A 1 24.72 -31.93 18.51
C MET A 1 25.53 -31.41 17.34
N VAL A 2 26.27 -32.29 16.66
CA VAL A 2 27.08 -31.93 15.49
C VAL A 2 26.11 -31.66 14.35
N SER A 3 26.26 -30.52 13.68
CA SER A 3 25.50 -30.17 12.48
C SER A 3 25.77 -31.20 11.39
N THR A 4 24.88 -32.16 11.21
CA THR A 4 24.81 -33.13 10.11
C THR A 4 24.24 -32.49 8.84
N SER A 5 24.71 -31.29 8.50
CA SER A 5 24.23 -30.57 7.32
C SER A 5 24.95 -31.08 6.07
N TRP A 6 24.22 -31.58 5.07
CA TRP A 6 24.76 -31.86 3.73
C TRP A 6 25.53 -30.63 3.22
N ASP A 7 26.84 -30.73 3.02
CA ASP A 7 27.72 -29.60 2.71
C ASP A 7 28.61 -29.83 1.47
N PRO A 8 28.01 -29.84 0.27
CA PRO A 8 28.76 -30.00 -0.97
C PRO A 8 29.69 -28.80 -1.18
N GLN A 9 30.97 -29.07 -1.48
CA GLN A 9 31.99 -28.01 -1.58
C GLN A 9 32.09 -27.39 -2.98
N ALA A 10 31.59 -28.06 -4.02
CA ALA A 10 31.67 -27.61 -5.41
C ALA A 10 30.63 -28.31 -6.31
N GLY A 11 30.59 -27.92 -7.59
CA GLY A 11 29.86 -28.65 -8.63
C GLY A 11 28.35 -28.40 -8.65
N ALA A 12 27.60 -29.37 -9.22
CA ALA A 12 26.16 -29.27 -9.38
C ALA A 12 25.42 -29.30 -8.04
N GLU A 13 25.89 -30.09 -7.08
CA GLU A 13 25.29 -30.19 -5.74
C GLU A 13 25.30 -28.86 -4.97
N LEU A 14 26.45 -28.17 -4.95
CA LEU A 14 26.54 -26.85 -4.32
C LEU A 14 25.63 -25.83 -5.00
N LYS A 15 25.59 -25.83 -6.35
CA LYS A 15 24.69 -24.95 -7.11
C LYS A 15 23.22 -25.23 -6.77
N PHE A 16 22.84 -26.51 -6.70
CA PHE A 16 21.49 -26.93 -6.36
C PHE A 16 21.12 -26.51 -4.94
N LYS A 17 21.95 -26.84 -3.94
CA LYS A 17 21.75 -26.45 -2.53
C LYS A 17 21.61 -24.92 -2.39
N ASN A 18 22.50 -24.14 -2.98
CA ASN A 18 22.47 -22.68 -2.90
C ASN A 18 21.21 -22.09 -3.55
N ALA A 19 20.78 -22.65 -4.69
CA ALA A 19 19.56 -22.23 -5.36
C ALA A 19 18.31 -22.50 -4.49
N LEU A 20 18.22 -23.69 -3.87
CA LEU A 20 17.16 -24.04 -2.92
C LEU A 20 17.15 -23.14 -1.68
N GLN A 21 18.32 -22.87 -1.09
CA GLN A 21 18.44 -21.93 0.04
C GLN A 21 18.01 -20.52 -0.34
N SER A 22 18.36 -20.07 -1.55
CA SER A 22 17.95 -18.76 -2.07
C SER A 22 16.43 -18.68 -2.23
N ILE A 23 15.77 -19.72 -2.75
CA ILE A 23 14.31 -19.80 -2.83
C ILE A 23 13.69 -19.59 -1.44
N LYS A 24 14.17 -20.33 -0.43
CA LYS A 24 13.66 -20.23 0.95
C LYS A 24 13.81 -18.81 1.52
N GLY A 25 15.00 -18.21 1.40
CA GLY A 25 15.27 -16.87 1.91
C GLY A 25 14.45 -15.78 1.20
N LEU A 26 14.20 -15.95 -0.10
CA LEU A 26 13.39 -15.01 -0.88
C LEU A 26 11.90 -15.09 -0.52
N THR A 27 11.38 -16.28 -0.25
CA THR A 27 9.98 -16.47 0.17
C THR A 27 9.64 -15.61 1.39
N GLN A 28 10.56 -15.51 2.37
CA GLN A 28 10.36 -14.70 3.57
C GLN A 28 10.20 -13.19 3.31
N LYS A 29 10.64 -12.67 2.16
CA LYS A 29 10.50 -11.26 1.79
C LYS A 29 9.08 -10.85 1.39
N ALA A 30 8.18 -11.81 1.14
CA ALA A 30 6.77 -11.50 0.88
C ALA A 30 6.02 -11.00 2.13
N THR A 31 6.65 -11.06 3.30
CA THR A 31 6.06 -10.70 4.57
C THR A 31 6.97 -9.78 5.38
N GLU A 32 6.36 -8.90 6.17
CA GLU A 32 7.06 -8.06 7.13
C GLU A 32 6.76 -8.50 8.57
N LEU A 33 7.74 -8.34 9.46
CA LEU A 33 7.52 -8.55 10.89
C LEU A 33 6.67 -7.42 11.45
N VAL A 34 5.66 -7.75 12.23
CA VAL A 34 4.86 -6.75 12.93
C VAL A 34 5.72 -6.08 14.01
N PRO A 35 5.91 -4.74 13.98
CA PRO A 35 6.62 -4.02 15.02
C PRO A 35 6.03 -4.28 16.41
N GLY A 36 6.87 -4.64 17.38
CA GLY A 36 6.44 -4.92 18.76
C GLY A 36 5.83 -6.31 18.98
N SER A 37 5.68 -7.13 17.94
CA SER A 37 5.24 -8.51 18.07
C SER A 37 6.42 -9.45 18.32
N ASN A 38 6.12 -10.67 18.80
CA ASN A 38 7.13 -11.72 18.83
C ASN A 38 7.43 -12.14 17.38
N PRO A 39 8.70 -12.03 16.91
CA PRO A 39 9.06 -12.34 15.52
C PRO A 39 8.75 -13.78 15.09
N ALA A 40 8.50 -14.67 16.06
CA ALA A 40 8.07 -16.04 15.82
C ALA A 40 6.57 -16.20 15.50
N ARG A 41 5.71 -15.17 15.59
CA ARG A 41 4.24 -15.37 15.55
C ARG A 41 3.41 -14.40 14.70
N GLU A 42 3.88 -13.20 14.37
CA GLU A 42 3.07 -12.27 13.57
C GLU A 42 3.87 -11.66 12.42
N LYS A 43 3.74 -12.31 11.26
CA LYS A 43 4.14 -11.80 9.95
C LYS A 43 2.90 -11.23 9.25
N GLU A 44 2.99 -10.02 8.73
CA GLU A 44 1.98 -9.40 7.87
C GLU A 44 2.41 -9.52 6.41
N PHE A 45 1.44 -9.54 5.49
CA PHE A 45 1.75 -9.47 4.07
C PHE A 45 2.34 -8.09 3.75
N LEU A 46 3.37 -8.05 2.90
CA LEU A 46 4.10 -6.83 2.59
C LEU A 46 3.20 -5.71 2.04
N LEU A 47 2.15 -6.06 1.28
CA LEU A 47 1.05 -5.14 1.02
C LEU A 47 0.16 -5.10 2.26
N ASN A 48 0.46 -4.17 3.17
CA ASN A 48 -0.27 -4.01 4.42
C ASN A 48 -1.71 -3.49 4.15
N ALA A 49 -2.70 -4.14 4.77
CA ALA A 49 -4.12 -3.78 4.63
C ALA A 49 -4.42 -2.34 5.03
N ARG A 50 -3.72 -1.80 6.05
CA ARG A 50 -3.86 -0.41 6.48
C ARG A 50 -3.47 0.56 5.38
N GLY A 51 -2.33 0.33 4.73
CA GLY A 51 -1.88 1.20 3.63
C GLY A 51 -2.87 1.21 2.47
N TYR A 52 -3.49 0.07 2.17
CA TYR A 52 -4.54 -0.02 1.16
C TYR A 52 -5.82 0.76 1.57
N GLN A 53 -6.25 0.63 2.82
CA GLN A 53 -7.41 1.35 3.37
C GLN A 53 -7.17 2.87 3.41
N ASP A 54 -5.96 3.32 3.76
CA ASP A 54 -5.59 4.74 3.75
C ASP A 54 -5.69 5.34 2.34
N ILE A 55 -5.23 4.60 1.32
CA ILE A 55 -5.39 4.98 -0.09
C ILE A 55 -6.88 5.01 -0.47
N GLN A 56 -7.67 4.00 -0.10
CA GLN A 56 -9.11 3.97 -0.37
C GLN A 56 -9.87 5.13 0.27
N ALA A 57 -9.54 5.45 1.52
CA ALA A 57 -10.11 6.59 2.23
C ALA A 57 -9.84 7.85 1.43
N TYR A 58 -8.56 8.14 1.13
CA TYR A 58 -8.20 9.32 0.35
C TYR A 58 -8.93 9.38 -0.99
N LEU A 59 -8.98 8.28 -1.75
CA LEU A 59 -9.66 8.26 -3.05
C LEU A 59 -11.14 8.60 -2.90
N SER A 60 -11.80 8.06 -1.87
CA SER A 60 -13.19 8.39 -1.55
C SER A 60 -13.39 9.89 -1.30
N ALA A 61 -12.51 10.52 -0.52
CA ALA A 61 -12.51 11.97 -0.32
C ALA A 61 -12.27 12.75 -1.62
N ALA A 62 -11.20 12.41 -2.34
CA ALA A 62 -10.81 13.15 -3.52
C ALA A 62 -11.88 13.08 -4.62
N ILE A 63 -12.64 11.98 -4.70
CA ILE A 63 -13.75 11.82 -5.65
C ILE A 63 -14.98 12.66 -5.24
N ALA A 64 -15.13 12.95 -3.96
CA ALA A 64 -16.17 13.84 -3.44
C ALA A 64 -15.89 15.32 -3.73
N LEU A 65 -14.69 15.68 -4.17
CA LEU A 65 -14.40 17.03 -4.64
C LEU A 65 -15.29 17.39 -5.83
N PRO A 66 -15.66 18.67 -5.98
CA PRO A 66 -16.54 19.11 -7.06
C PRO A 66 -15.93 18.90 -8.45
N ALA A 67 -16.71 18.27 -9.33
CA ALA A 67 -16.33 18.01 -10.72
C ALA A 67 -16.56 19.21 -11.67
N THR A 68 -17.45 20.11 -11.26
CA THR A 68 -17.95 21.22 -12.08
C THR A 68 -17.89 22.54 -11.33
N GLU A 69 -17.90 23.66 -12.06
CA GLU A 69 -18.00 25.01 -11.47
C GLU A 69 -19.25 25.16 -10.60
N SER A 70 -20.38 24.58 -11.05
CA SER A 70 -21.64 24.60 -10.31
C SER A 70 -21.52 23.84 -8.98
N ASP A 71 -20.94 22.63 -9.02
CA ASP A 71 -20.70 21.84 -7.80
C ASP A 71 -19.75 22.54 -6.85
N PHE A 72 -18.69 23.15 -7.38
CA PHE A 72 -17.74 23.91 -6.57
C PHE A 72 -18.43 25.09 -5.88
N SER A 73 -19.23 25.84 -6.63
CA SER A 73 -19.95 27.00 -6.10
C SER A 73 -20.98 26.60 -5.02
N ARG A 74 -21.61 25.43 -5.19
CA ARG A 74 -22.55 24.86 -4.22
C ARG A 74 -21.85 24.32 -2.96
N THR A 75 -20.65 23.76 -3.12
CA THR A 75 -19.96 23.02 -2.05
C THR A 75 -19.10 23.92 -1.19
N PHE A 76 -18.38 24.87 -1.79
CA PHE A 76 -17.39 25.68 -1.09
C PHE A 76 -17.80 27.14 -0.95
N ILE A 77 -18.07 27.83 -2.06
CA ILE A 77 -18.27 29.29 -2.04
C ILE A 77 -19.19 29.74 -3.17
N SER A 78 -20.27 30.47 -2.84
CA SER A 78 -21.15 31.04 -3.86
C SER A 78 -20.48 32.18 -4.62
N LYS A 79 -20.96 32.51 -5.82
CA LYS A 79 -20.44 33.65 -6.62
C LYS A 79 -20.53 34.99 -5.88
N SER A 80 -21.54 35.18 -5.04
CA SER A 80 -21.65 36.39 -4.20
C SER A 80 -20.60 36.42 -3.10
N SER A 81 -20.31 35.28 -2.47
CA SER A 81 -19.31 35.18 -1.41
C SER A 81 -17.88 35.20 -1.96
N SER A 82 -17.66 34.73 -3.19
CA SER A 82 -16.36 34.74 -3.84
C SER A 82 -15.87 36.14 -4.16
N ALA A 83 -16.79 37.11 -4.35
CA ALA A 83 -16.47 38.49 -4.68
C ALA A 83 -15.41 39.11 -3.74
N LYS A 84 -15.46 38.83 -2.42
CA LYS A 84 -14.46 39.32 -1.45
C LYS A 84 -13.04 38.80 -1.70
N ILE A 85 -12.94 37.58 -2.22
CA ILE A 85 -11.68 36.94 -2.60
C ILE A 85 -11.25 37.41 -3.98
N ASP A 86 -12.20 37.49 -4.92
CA ASP A 86 -12.00 37.92 -6.30
C ASP A 86 -11.59 39.41 -6.40
N ASP A 87 -12.03 40.26 -5.46
CA ASP A 87 -11.60 41.66 -5.30
C ASP A 87 -10.10 41.77 -4.98
N VAL A 88 -9.52 40.73 -4.36
CA VAL A 88 -8.08 40.65 -4.07
C VAL A 88 -7.34 39.95 -5.21
N ASP A 89 -7.82 38.79 -5.63
CA ASP A 89 -7.28 38.01 -6.76
C ASP A 89 -8.41 37.27 -7.48
N ASN A 90 -8.79 37.77 -8.66
CA ASN A 90 -9.83 37.15 -9.48
C ASN A 90 -9.42 35.79 -10.10
N GLY A 91 -8.15 35.41 -10.00
CA GLY A 91 -7.61 34.16 -10.52
C GLY A 91 -7.63 33.01 -9.51
N VAL A 92 -7.71 33.30 -8.21
CA VAL A 92 -7.53 32.27 -7.18
C VAL A 92 -8.70 31.28 -7.11
N VAL A 93 -9.94 31.74 -7.28
CA VAL A 93 -11.13 30.87 -7.27
C VAL A 93 -11.16 29.98 -8.52
N PRO A 94 -10.95 30.49 -9.75
CA PRO A 94 -10.76 29.64 -10.93
C PRO A 94 -9.62 28.62 -10.78
N PHE A 95 -8.51 29.01 -10.14
CA PHE A 95 -7.38 28.11 -9.90
C PHE A 95 -7.74 26.96 -8.95
N LEU A 96 -8.47 27.25 -7.87
CA LEU A 96 -9.01 26.26 -6.94
C LEU A 96 -10.00 25.30 -7.61
N GLN A 97 -10.91 25.83 -8.42
CA GLN A 97 -11.87 25.05 -9.21
C GLN A 97 -11.15 24.07 -10.14
N LYS A 98 -10.14 24.56 -10.86
CA LYS A 98 -9.34 23.72 -11.75
C LYS A 98 -8.61 22.63 -10.98
N THR A 99 -7.94 23.01 -9.88
CA THR A 99 -7.15 22.07 -9.06
C THR A 99 -8.03 20.97 -8.47
N THR A 100 -9.15 21.32 -7.83
CA THR A 100 -10.08 20.33 -7.25
C THR A 100 -10.64 19.37 -8.31
N LYS A 101 -11.01 19.88 -9.49
CA LYS A 101 -11.45 19.06 -10.62
C LYS A 101 -10.36 18.12 -11.14
N GLU A 102 -9.12 18.59 -11.28
CA GLU A 102 -8.00 17.77 -11.75
C GLU A 102 -7.68 16.63 -10.77
N VAL A 103 -7.64 16.95 -9.47
CA VAL A 103 -7.47 15.97 -8.39
C VAL A 103 -8.57 14.92 -8.43
N GLN A 104 -9.83 15.36 -8.47
CA GLN A 104 -10.99 14.49 -8.51
C GLN A 104 -10.93 13.51 -9.69
N ASN A 105 -10.73 14.02 -10.91
CA ASN A 105 -10.69 13.20 -12.12
C ASN A 105 -9.58 12.16 -12.06
N ARG A 106 -8.40 12.51 -11.54
CA ARG A 106 -7.28 11.59 -11.42
C ARG A 106 -7.55 10.49 -10.40
N CYS A 107 -8.11 10.85 -9.25
CA CYS A 107 -8.46 9.91 -8.20
C CYS A 107 -9.60 8.97 -8.63
N LEU A 108 -10.59 9.50 -9.35
CA LEU A 108 -11.66 8.71 -9.95
C LEU A 108 -11.09 7.68 -10.93
N LYS A 109 -10.24 8.12 -11.86
CA LYS A 109 -9.58 7.24 -12.83
C LYS A 109 -8.77 6.14 -12.14
N PHE A 110 -7.97 6.50 -11.13
CA PHE A 110 -7.16 5.53 -10.39
C PHE A 110 -8.02 4.53 -9.62
N ARG A 111 -9.07 4.98 -8.92
CA ARG A 111 -10.03 4.09 -8.23
C ARG A 111 -10.65 3.09 -9.20
N ASP A 112 -11.13 3.58 -10.34
CA ASP A 112 -11.91 2.75 -11.28
C ASP A 112 -11.03 1.81 -12.12
N SER A 113 -9.76 2.16 -12.36
CA SER A 113 -8.90 1.43 -13.31
C SER A 113 -7.69 0.72 -12.68
N ASP A 114 -7.16 1.21 -11.56
CA ASP A 114 -5.81 0.86 -11.11
C ASP A 114 -5.74 0.41 -9.64
N LEU A 115 -6.64 0.87 -8.77
CA LEU A 115 -6.65 0.48 -7.34
C LEU A 115 -6.84 -1.03 -7.16
N SER A 116 -7.67 -1.66 -7.99
CA SER A 116 -7.92 -3.10 -7.96
C SER A 116 -6.66 -3.92 -8.29
N GLU A 117 -5.66 -3.33 -8.94
CA GLU A 117 -4.42 -4.03 -9.29
C GLU A 117 -3.59 -4.43 -8.08
N MET A 118 -3.64 -3.67 -6.98
CA MET A 118 -3.00 -4.08 -5.73
C MET A 118 -3.62 -5.37 -5.18
N VAL A 119 -4.94 -5.49 -5.28
CA VAL A 119 -5.70 -6.67 -4.86
C VAL A 119 -5.42 -7.85 -5.80
N ASN A 120 -5.34 -7.59 -7.11
CA ASN A 120 -4.98 -8.60 -8.10
C ASN A 120 -3.57 -9.14 -7.85
N VAL A 121 -2.60 -8.27 -7.52
CA VAL A 121 -1.24 -8.69 -7.14
C VAL A 121 -1.28 -9.59 -5.92
N ALA A 122 -1.98 -9.20 -4.84
CA ALA A 122 -2.11 -10.03 -3.65
C ALA A 122 -2.71 -11.41 -3.97
N SER A 123 -3.80 -11.43 -4.75
CA SER A 123 -4.44 -12.67 -5.22
C SER A 123 -3.48 -13.53 -6.05
N ASP A 124 -2.68 -12.90 -6.93
CA ASP A 124 -1.69 -13.58 -7.75
C ASP A 124 -0.56 -14.19 -6.92
N VAL A 125 -0.07 -13.48 -5.89
CA VAL A 125 0.93 -14.02 -4.95
C VAL A 125 0.35 -15.20 -4.17
N LYS A 126 -0.91 -15.10 -3.70
CA LYS A 126 -1.58 -16.19 -2.99
C LYS A 126 -1.75 -17.42 -3.88
N ALA A 127 -2.15 -17.23 -5.14
CA ALA A 127 -2.28 -18.32 -6.11
C ALA A 127 -0.93 -19.01 -6.35
N PHE A 128 0.15 -18.23 -6.49
CA PHE A 128 1.50 -18.78 -6.61
C PHE A 128 1.90 -19.55 -5.34
N ALA A 129 1.71 -18.98 -4.15
CA ALA A 129 2.02 -19.64 -2.88
C ALA A 129 1.27 -20.97 -2.71
N SER A 130 -0.01 -20.98 -3.09
CA SER A 130 -0.84 -22.20 -3.07
C SER A 130 -0.30 -23.24 -4.04
N GLN A 131 0.06 -22.85 -5.26
CA GLN A 131 0.64 -23.76 -6.25
C GLN A 131 1.99 -24.31 -5.82
N ALA A 132 2.86 -23.48 -5.23
CA ALA A 132 4.15 -23.89 -4.69
C ALA A 132 3.98 -24.94 -3.59
N GLN A 133 3.01 -24.76 -2.68
CA GLN A 133 2.66 -25.79 -1.68
C GLN A 133 2.25 -27.11 -2.35
N LYS A 134 1.41 -27.08 -3.39
CA LYS A 134 1.02 -28.32 -4.10
C LYS A 134 2.21 -29.07 -4.67
N TYR A 135 3.11 -28.32 -5.30
CA TYR A 135 4.30 -28.87 -5.93
C TYR A 135 5.35 -29.36 -4.93
N LEU A 136 5.40 -28.77 -3.73
CA LEU A 136 6.34 -29.18 -2.69
C LEU A 136 5.79 -30.34 -1.86
N SER A 137 4.59 -30.21 -1.27
CA SER A 137 4.14 -31.06 -0.16
C SER A 137 2.94 -31.97 -0.43
N GLU A 138 2.09 -31.71 -1.41
CA GLU A 138 0.86 -32.51 -1.62
C GLU A 138 1.20 -33.95 -2.05
N SER A 139 0.50 -34.96 -1.52
CA SER A 139 0.67 -36.34 -1.96
C SER A 139 0.16 -36.50 -3.40
N GLY A 140 1.07 -36.57 -4.37
CA GLY A 140 0.69 -36.69 -5.77
C GLY A 140 1.87 -36.98 -6.69
N ARG A 141 1.57 -37.35 -7.94
CA ARG A 141 2.57 -37.73 -8.96
C ARG A 141 3.54 -36.61 -9.34
N ILE A 142 3.31 -35.37 -8.92
CA ILE A 142 4.13 -34.20 -9.24
C ILE A 142 4.79 -33.55 -8.03
N SER A 143 4.59 -34.07 -6.81
CA SER A 143 5.19 -33.47 -5.61
C SER A 143 6.66 -33.79 -5.49
N ILE A 144 7.47 -32.76 -5.24
CA ILE A 144 8.90 -32.91 -4.94
C ILE A 144 9.09 -33.85 -3.75
N LYS A 145 8.33 -33.71 -2.65
CA LYS A 145 8.41 -34.64 -1.51
C LYS A 145 8.19 -36.11 -1.91
N ALA A 146 7.20 -36.37 -2.75
CA ALA A 146 6.91 -37.73 -3.22
C ALA A 146 8.03 -38.27 -4.13
N LYS A 147 8.62 -37.41 -4.98
CA LYS A 147 9.74 -37.79 -5.86
C LYS A 147 11.04 -38.00 -5.11
N LEU A 148 11.31 -37.21 -4.07
CA LEU A 148 12.46 -37.43 -3.19
C LEU A 148 12.38 -38.80 -2.50
N LYS A 149 11.19 -39.27 -2.12
CA LYS A 149 11.03 -40.63 -1.57
C LYS A 149 11.42 -41.74 -2.54
N ILE A 150 11.20 -41.53 -3.84
CA ILE A 150 11.63 -42.45 -4.90
C ILE A 150 13.15 -42.36 -5.05
N ILE A 151 13.70 -41.16 -5.23
CA ILE A 151 15.15 -40.93 -5.44
C ILE A 151 15.97 -41.49 -4.26
N TYR A 152 15.47 -41.31 -3.04
CA TYR A 152 16.08 -41.80 -1.82
C TYR A 152 15.41 -43.08 -1.29
N ASP A 153 14.94 -43.95 -2.19
CA ASP A 153 14.60 -45.33 -1.85
C ASP A 153 15.89 -46.12 -1.53
N PRO A 154 15.92 -46.92 -0.45
CA PRO A 154 17.08 -47.74 -0.11
C PRO A 154 17.62 -48.62 -1.25
N LYS A 155 16.81 -49.00 -2.24
CA LYS A 155 17.27 -49.80 -3.40
C LYS A 155 18.36 -49.11 -4.24
N TYR A 156 18.45 -47.78 -4.17
CA TYR A 156 19.46 -47.01 -4.91
C TYR A 156 20.71 -46.69 -4.09
N LYS A 157 20.78 -47.09 -2.81
CA LYS A 157 21.93 -46.75 -1.97
C LYS A 157 23.26 -47.30 -2.52
N ASP A 158 23.23 -48.53 -3.03
CA ASP A 158 24.40 -49.27 -3.50
C ASP A 158 24.27 -49.69 -4.98
N GLY A 159 23.28 -49.13 -5.70
CA GLY A 159 22.84 -49.59 -7.02
C GLY A 159 22.84 -48.52 -8.11
N THR A 160 22.61 -48.94 -9.36
CA THR A 160 22.52 -48.05 -10.54
C THR A 160 21.13 -47.43 -10.66
N SER A 161 21.05 -46.14 -11.02
CA SER A 161 19.79 -45.44 -11.31
C SER A 161 18.94 -46.18 -12.36
N ASP A 162 17.71 -46.54 -12.01
CA ASP A 162 16.72 -47.11 -12.93
C ASP A 162 15.83 -46.03 -13.58
N ASP A 163 14.88 -46.43 -14.42
CA ASP A 163 13.95 -45.51 -15.10
C ASP A 163 13.01 -44.79 -14.12
N GLU A 164 12.65 -45.42 -12.99
CA GLU A 164 11.78 -44.82 -11.98
C GLU A 164 12.47 -43.66 -11.25
N MET A 165 13.75 -43.82 -10.91
CA MET A 165 14.58 -42.74 -10.35
C MET A 165 14.77 -41.60 -11.36
N LYS A 166 15.09 -41.92 -12.61
CA LYS A 166 15.27 -40.92 -13.67
C LYS A 166 13.99 -40.12 -13.93
N ASP A 167 12.85 -40.79 -13.98
CA ASP A 167 11.53 -40.16 -14.11
C ASP A 167 11.20 -39.27 -12.91
N ALA A 168 11.61 -39.66 -11.70
CA ALA A 168 11.44 -38.85 -10.50
C ALA A 168 12.28 -37.57 -10.55
N ILE A 169 13.55 -37.67 -10.96
CA ILE A 169 14.44 -36.51 -11.17
C ILE A 169 13.87 -35.59 -12.25
N ALA A 170 13.47 -36.15 -13.40
CA ALA A 170 12.86 -35.38 -14.49
C ALA A 170 11.57 -34.67 -14.04
N SER A 171 10.77 -35.32 -13.19
CA SER A 171 9.57 -34.71 -12.61
C SER A 171 9.91 -33.51 -11.70
N ILE A 172 10.93 -33.63 -10.84
CA ILE A 172 11.39 -32.50 -10.00
C ILE A 172 11.85 -31.34 -10.88
N LYS A 173 12.62 -31.63 -11.94
CA LYS A 173 13.08 -30.62 -12.89
C LYS A 173 11.92 -29.85 -13.51
N LEU A 174 10.92 -30.55 -14.03
CA LEU A 174 9.73 -29.94 -14.64
C LEU A 174 8.96 -29.06 -13.66
N VAL A 175 8.87 -29.47 -12.39
CA VAL A 175 8.25 -28.67 -11.34
C VAL A 175 9.02 -27.38 -11.08
N LEU A 176 10.35 -27.45 -10.96
CA LEU A 176 11.20 -26.28 -10.78
C LEU A 176 11.11 -25.32 -11.97
N GLU A 177 11.12 -25.83 -13.21
CA GLU A 177 10.92 -25.04 -14.43
C GLU A 177 9.52 -24.38 -14.47
N SER A 178 8.48 -25.10 -14.04
CA SER A 178 7.13 -24.54 -13.94
C SER A 178 7.05 -23.42 -12.91
N LEU A 179 7.72 -23.56 -11.76
CA LEU A 179 7.78 -22.52 -10.73
C LEU A 179 8.57 -21.31 -11.25
N ALA A 180 9.70 -21.52 -11.92
CA ALA A 180 10.47 -20.44 -12.53
C ALA A 180 9.63 -19.62 -13.52
N LYS A 181 8.95 -20.31 -14.45
CA LYS A 181 8.05 -19.68 -15.43
C LYS A 181 6.94 -18.89 -14.74
N ASN A 182 6.29 -19.45 -13.73
CA ASN A 182 5.21 -18.77 -13.03
C ASN A 182 5.72 -17.56 -12.25
N SER A 183 6.93 -17.64 -11.65
CA SER A 183 7.56 -16.49 -10.99
C SER A 183 7.78 -15.33 -11.95
N ARG A 184 8.27 -15.58 -13.19
CA ARG A 184 8.42 -14.54 -14.22
C ARG A 184 7.07 -13.92 -14.60
N LEU A 185 6.04 -14.73 -14.79
CA LEU A 185 4.69 -14.22 -15.09
C LEU A 185 4.14 -13.35 -13.96
N LYS A 186 4.46 -13.65 -12.69
CA LYS A 186 4.07 -12.79 -11.56
C LYS A 186 4.88 -11.50 -11.52
N GLU A 187 6.19 -11.57 -11.74
CA GLU A 187 7.06 -10.40 -11.87
C GLU A 187 6.52 -9.41 -12.92
N GLU A 188 6.24 -9.87 -14.14
CA GLU A 188 5.72 -9.03 -15.24
C GLU A 188 4.38 -8.37 -14.89
N ARG A 189 3.53 -9.05 -14.14
CA ARG A 189 2.25 -8.51 -13.69
C ARG A 189 2.45 -7.45 -12.60
N ILE A 190 3.34 -7.72 -11.65
CA ILE A 190 3.67 -6.76 -10.59
C ILE A 190 4.32 -5.52 -11.20
N ASP A 191 5.20 -5.65 -12.19
CA ASP A 191 5.81 -4.53 -12.92
C ASP A 191 4.77 -3.59 -13.54
N LYS A 192 3.70 -4.16 -14.13
CA LYS A 192 2.58 -3.36 -14.66
C LYS A 192 1.88 -2.58 -13.56
N SER A 193 1.64 -3.19 -12.39
CA SER A 193 1.04 -2.52 -11.24
C SER A 193 1.95 -1.43 -10.67
N VAL A 194 3.27 -1.67 -10.60
CA VAL A 194 4.29 -0.69 -10.21
C VAL A 194 4.20 0.54 -11.10
N LYS A 195 4.21 0.38 -12.43
CA LYS A 195 4.13 1.50 -13.39
C LYS A 195 2.85 2.32 -13.26
N LYS A 196 1.71 1.65 -13.02
CA LYS A 196 0.42 2.33 -12.80
C LYS A 196 0.45 3.20 -11.53
N ILE A 197 0.96 2.67 -10.43
CA ILE A 197 1.08 3.40 -9.17
C ILE A 197 2.11 4.51 -9.25
N GLU A 198 3.24 4.31 -9.92
CA GLU A 198 4.23 5.38 -10.19
C GLU A 198 3.62 6.53 -10.97
N THR A 199 2.83 6.23 -12.01
CA THR A 199 2.15 7.24 -12.82
C THR A 199 1.18 8.06 -11.97
N PHE A 200 0.38 7.40 -11.14
CA PHE A 200 -0.53 8.08 -10.23
C PHE A 200 0.22 8.92 -9.19
N LEU A 201 1.27 8.37 -8.57
CA LEU A 201 2.13 9.04 -7.60
C LEU A 201 2.77 10.32 -8.14
N LEU A 202 3.32 10.26 -9.36
CA LEU A 202 3.89 11.43 -10.04
C LEU A 202 2.84 12.51 -10.26
N GLY A 203 1.65 12.12 -10.70
CA GLY A 203 0.51 13.03 -10.77
C GLY A 203 0.24 13.67 -9.40
N THR A 204 0.00 12.86 -8.38
CA THR A 204 -0.33 13.33 -7.03
C THR A 204 0.71 14.32 -6.50
N ARG A 205 2.02 14.11 -6.75
CA ARG A 205 3.06 15.09 -6.38
C ARG A 205 2.91 16.43 -7.09
N GLY A 206 2.51 16.41 -8.37
CA GLY A 206 2.15 17.62 -9.11
C GLY A 206 0.96 18.35 -8.46
N ASP A 207 -0.08 17.61 -8.06
CA ASP A 207 -1.25 18.20 -7.40
C ASP A 207 -0.90 18.74 -6.00
N GLN A 208 -0.04 18.04 -5.25
CA GLN A 208 0.45 18.50 -3.95
C GLN A 208 1.12 19.87 -4.07
N THR A 209 1.89 20.11 -5.13
CA THR A 209 2.53 21.41 -5.36
C THR A 209 1.48 22.52 -5.51
N ASN A 210 0.41 22.24 -6.26
CA ASN A 210 -0.70 23.19 -6.41
C ASN A 210 -1.44 23.42 -5.09
N VAL A 211 -1.67 22.36 -4.32
CA VAL A 211 -2.34 22.44 -3.01
C VAL A 211 -1.50 23.16 -1.96
N GLN A 212 -0.18 22.96 -1.95
CA GLN A 212 0.75 23.72 -1.10
C GLN A 212 0.77 25.20 -1.47
N PHE A 213 0.75 25.51 -2.77
CA PHE A 213 0.64 26.89 -3.23
C PHE A 213 -0.69 27.53 -2.79
N ILE A 214 -1.80 26.79 -2.85
CA ILE A 214 -3.09 27.24 -2.31
C ILE A 214 -3.00 27.44 -0.79
N GLN A 215 -2.45 26.49 -0.05
CA GLN A 215 -2.30 26.58 1.40
C GLN A 215 -1.44 27.80 1.79
N GLN A 216 -0.39 28.10 1.02
CA GLN A 216 0.40 29.30 1.19
C GLN A 216 -0.44 30.57 1.07
N LEU A 217 -1.18 30.72 -0.03
CA LEU A 217 -2.04 31.89 -0.28
C LEU A 217 -3.11 32.06 0.82
N PHE A 218 -3.64 30.95 1.31
CA PHE A 218 -4.78 30.95 2.23
C PHE A 218 -4.37 31.09 3.70
N TRP A 219 -3.20 30.61 4.11
CA TRP A 219 -2.85 30.48 5.52
C TRP A 219 -1.52 31.11 5.95
N THR A 220 -0.46 30.99 5.14
CA THR A 220 0.92 31.16 5.67
C THR A 220 1.73 32.29 5.04
N GLY A 221 1.41 32.72 3.81
CA GLY A 221 2.29 33.62 3.07
C GLY A 221 1.55 34.62 2.21
N PRO A 222 2.24 35.73 1.84
CA PRO A 222 1.60 36.85 1.19
C PRO A 222 0.85 36.37 -0.04
N VAL A 223 -0.37 36.87 -0.23
CA VAL A 223 -1.18 36.55 -1.41
C VAL A 223 -0.41 37.03 -2.64
N VAL A 224 -0.18 36.12 -3.57
CA VAL A 224 0.43 36.40 -4.86
C VAL A 224 -0.57 36.10 -5.97
N ASP A 225 -0.52 36.89 -7.04
CA ASP A 225 -1.27 36.66 -8.26
C ASP A 225 -0.92 35.27 -8.81
N VAL A 226 -1.93 34.42 -8.96
CA VAL A 226 -1.74 33.02 -9.39
C VAL A 226 -1.08 32.89 -10.76
N THR A 227 -1.19 33.89 -11.63
CA THR A 227 -0.64 33.94 -13.00
C THR A 227 0.74 34.58 -13.03
N THR A 228 0.91 35.75 -12.43
CA THR A 228 2.15 36.53 -12.50
C THR A 228 3.14 36.20 -11.39
N LYS A 229 2.70 35.49 -10.35
CA LYS A 229 3.46 35.15 -9.13
C LYS A 229 4.00 36.36 -8.37
N LYS A 230 3.43 37.54 -8.61
CA LYS A 230 3.78 38.79 -7.92
C LYS A 230 2.88 38.98 -6.71
N GLU A 231 3.45 39.50 -5.63
CA GLU A 231 2.71 39.85 -4.41
C GLU A 231 1.62 40.88 -4.69
N ILE A 232 0.43 40.62 -4.15
CA ILE A 232 -0.72 41.52 -4.20
C ILE A 232 -0.64 42.48 -3.01
N LYS A 233 -0.89 43.75 -3.28
CA LYS A 233 -0.92 44.83 -2.28
C LYS A 233 -2.31 45.43 -2.21
N GLU A 234 -2.74 45.79 -1.01
CA GLU A 234 -3.96 46.56 -0.78
C GLU A 234 -3.84 47.99 -1.35
N HIS A 235 -4.96 48.72 -1.42
CA HIS A 235 -5.00 50.10 -1.90
C HIS A 235 -4.09 51.08 -1.13
N ASN A 236 -3.75 50.75 0.12
CA ASN A 236 -2.83 51.51 0.97
C ASN A 236 -1.34 51.16 0.73
N GLY A 237 -1.04 50.23 -0.19
CA GLY A 237 0.31 49.75 -0.49
C GLY A 237 0.85 48.65 0.44
N VAL A 238 0.08 48.23 1.45
CA VAL A 238 0.43 47.15 2.38
C VAL A 238 0.22 45.80 1.70
N LYS A 239 1.12 44.84 1.96
CA LYS A 239 1.01 43.49 1.40
C LYS A 239 -0.19 42.76 2.01
N VAL A 240 -0.94 42.03 1.20
CA VAL A 240 -1.97 41.12 1.72
C VAL A 240 -1.27 39.89 2.27
N GLU A 241 -1.27 39.69 3.59
CA GLU A 241 -0.51 38.61 4.23
C GLU A 241 -1.07 37.21 3.97
N SER A 242 -2.39 36.99 4.00
CA SER A 242 -3.07 35.75 3.59
C SER A 242 -4.59 35.93 3.57
N TYR A 243 -5.33 34.97 3.01
CA TYR A 243 -6.80 34.96 3.11
C TYR A 243 -7.31 34.58 4.52
N SER A 244 -6.46 34.05 5.41
CA SER A 244 -6.86 33.72 6.79
C SER A 244 -7.31 34.94 7.59
N LYS A 245 -6.95 36.17 7.18
CA LYS A 245 -7.47 37.41 7.78
C LYS A 245 -8.99 37.57 7.69
N TYR A 246 -9.64 36.81 6.79
CA TYR A 246 -11.10 36.76 6.67
C TYR A 246 -11.74 35.74 7.62
N LEU A 247 -10.94 34.97 8.38
CA LEU A 247 -11.41 34.11 9.45
C LEU A 247 -11.52 34.90 10.76
N ASP A 248 -12.49 34.51 11.60
CA ASP A 248 -12.53 34.97 12.99
C ASP A 248 -11.39 34.30 13.79
N ALA A 249 -10.81 35.02 14.76
CA ALA A 249 -9.70 34.54 15.57
C ALA A 249 -10.04 33.25 16.32
N GLU A 250 -11.30 33.12 16.76
CA GLU A 250 -11.80 31.94 17.46
C GLU A 250 -11.94 30.74 16.51
N TYR A 251 -12.35 30.95 15.25
CA TYR A 251 -12.39 29.89 14.24
C TYR A 251 -10.98 29.36 13.93
N THR A 252 -10.01 30.27 13.79
CA THR A 252 -8.60 29.91 13.58
C THR A 252 -8.06 29.09 14.76
N ARG A 253 -8.36 29.51 16.00
CA ARG A 253 -7.94 28.81 17.22
C ARG A 253 -8.51 27.39 17.27
N ILE A 254 -9.82 27.23 17.09
CA ILE A 254 -10.46 25.91 17.20
C ILE A 254 -10.05 25.01 16.02
N SER A 255 -9.86 25.56 14.82
CA SER A 255 -9.34 24.81 13.67
C SER A 255 -7.96 24.20 13.94
N GLN A 256 -7.05 25.00 14.53
CA GLN A 256 -5.73 24.52 14.94
C GLN A 256 -5.82 23.48 16.07
N ASP A 257 -6.70 23.67 17.04
CA ASP A 257 -6.89 22.73 18.16
C ASP A 257 -7.42 21.37 17.71
N VAL A 258 -8.43 21.36 16.82
CA VAL A 258 -8.95 20.13 16.19
C VAL A 258 -7.86 19.42 15.37
N GLN A 259 -7.08 20.16 14.58
CA GLN A 259 -5.97 19.57 13.81
C GLN A 259 -4.90 18.94 14.72
N GLN A 260 -4.55 19.59 15.82
CA GLN A 260 -3.58 19.08 16.79
C GLN A 260 -4.10 17.82 17.49
N LYS A 261 -5.35 17.82 17.96
CA LYS A 261 -5.97 16.64 18.60
C LYS A 261 -6.08 15.44 17.67
N ILE A 262 -6.39 15.68 16.39
CA ILE A 262 -6.37 14.62 15.37
C ILE A 262 -4.96 14.05 15.24
N LYS A 263 -3.92 14.90 15.23
CA LYS A 263 -2.52 14.46 15.11
C LYS A 263 -2.08 13.62 16.32
N ASP A 264 -2.35 14.10 17.53
CA ASP A 264 -2.00 13.40 18.76
C ASP A 264 -2.67 12.02 18.81
N LYS A 265 -3.91 11.92 18.28
CA LYS A 265 -4.64 10.66 18.23
C LYS A 265 -4.22 9.73 17.10
N GLU A 266 -3.84 10.27 15.95
CA GLU A 266 -3.21 9.50 14.86
C GLU A 266 -1.93 8.81 15.36
N GLU A 267 -1.16 9.50 16.22
CA GLU A 267 0.02 8.94 16.87
C GLU A 267 -0.36 7.85 17.89
N GLU A 268 -1.37 8.06 18.73
CA GLU A 268 -1.83 7.05 19.71
C GLU A 268 -2.45 5.80 19.05
N LEU A 269 -3.25 5.99 18.00
CA LEU A 269 -3.88 4.90 17.23
C LEU A 269 -2.90 4.21 16.29
N ARG A 270 -1.70 4.78 16.07
CA ARG A 270 -0.62 4.10 15.36
C ARG A 270 -0.24 2.78 16.03
N ASP A 271 -0.40 2.69 17.35
CA ASP A 271 -0.03 1.53 18.16
C ASP A 271 -1.18 0.52 18.37
N ASN A 272 -2.45 0.91 18.20
CA ASN A 272 -3.61 0.02 18.41
C ASN A 272 -4.27 -0.43 17.09
N ARG A 273 -3.70 -1.48 16.49
CA ARG A 273 -3.95 -1.92 15.09
C ARG A 273 -5.30 -2.61 14.81
N LEU A 274 -5.97 -3.19 15.81
CA LEU A 274 -7.06 -4.16 15.60
C LEU A 274 -8.48 -3.58 15.49
N LYS A 275 -8.67 -2.27 15.69
CA LYS A 275 -10.01 -1.68 15.79
C LYS A 275 -10.42 -0.76 14.65
N LEU A 276 -9.63 -0.58 13.58
CA LEU A 276 -9.90 0.49 12.59
C LEU A 276 -10.82 0.13 11.41
N GLY A 277 -11.05 -1.16 11.12
CA GLY A 277 -11.81 -1.56 9.92
C GLY A 277 -13.25 -1.01 9.84
N VAL A 278 -13.89 -0.71 10.97
CA VAL A 278 -15.30 -0.27 11.01
C VAL A 278 -15.49 1.24 10.77
N TRP A 279 -14.42 2.04 10.64
CA TRP A 279 -14.52 3.44 11.08
C TRP A 279 -14.42 4.53 10.02
N LEU A 280 -14.25 4.23 8.74
CA LEU A 280 -14.07 5.25 7.69
C LEU A 280 -15.39 5.78 7.08
N GLY A 281 -16.55 5.27 7.51
CA GLY A 281 -17.89 5.63 6.99
C GLY A 281 -18.41 7.01 7.39
N ALA A 282 -18.12 7.50 8.60
CA ALA A 282 -18.76 8.70 9.14
C ALA A 282 -18.03 10.02 8.81
N GLY A 283 -16.96 10.00 7.99
CA GLY A 283 -16.14 11.18 7.68
C GLY A 283 -16.78 12.11 6.64
N TRP A 284 -17.78 11.59 5.94
CA TRP A 284 -18.50 12.27 4.87
C TRP A 284 -19.30 13.48 5.33
N VAL A 285 -19.82 13.48 6.57
CA VAL A 285 -20.65 14.58 7.08
C VAL A 285 -19.81 15.85 7.34
N LEU A 286 -18.48 15.71 7.49
CA LEU A 286 -17.56 16.81 7.81
C LEU A 286 -16.66 17.22 6.63
N PHE A 287 -16.75 16.50 5.51
CA PHE A 287 -15.87 16.62 4.35
C PHE A 287 -15.72 18.05 3.77
N PRO A 288 -16.78 18.85 3.54
CA PRO A 288 -16.62 20.18 2.96
C PRO A 288 -16.04 21.22 3.92
N ILE A 289 -15.77 20.86 5.18
CA ILE A 289 -15.29 21.79 6.22
C ILE A 289 -13.91 21.35 6.74
N TRP A 290 -13.69 20.04 6.90
CA TRP A 290 -12.53 19.48 7.61
C TRP A 290 -11.89 18.29 6.88
N GLY A 291 -12.30 18.04 5.62
CA GLY A 291 -11.97 16.86 4.84
C GLY A 291 -12.16 15.53 5.58
N LEU A 292 -11.47 14.47 5.15
CA LEU A 292 -11.38 13.20 5.87
C LEU A 292 -10.76 13.39 7.26
N VAL A 293 -11.61 13.62 8.25
CA VAL A 293 -11.26 13.29 9.62
C VAL A 293 -11.60 11.82 9.83
N LEU A 294 -10.66 11.04 10.37
CA LEU A 294 -10.89 9.67 10.81
C LEU A 294 -12.10 9.66 11.76
N PRO A 295 -13.25 9.13 11.36
CA PRO A 295 -14.47 9.21 12.16
C PRO A 295 -14.35 8.46 13.48
N ALA A 296 -13.43 7.49 13.56
CA ALA A 296 -13.04 6.82 14.79
C ALA A 296 -12.50 7.78 15.87
N ALA A 297 -11.69 8.77 15.49
CA ALA A 297 -11.15 9.74 16.44
C ALA A 297 -12.27 10.60 17.04
N ILE A 298 -13.26 10.96 16.22
CA ILE A 298 -14.41 11.79 16.63
C ILE A 298 -15.44 10.97 17.43
N ALA A 299 -15.82 9.78 16.95
CA ALA A 299 -16.88 8.97 17.56
C ALA A 299 -16.48 8.31 18.88
N THR A 300 -15.18 8.11 19.13
CA THR A 300 -14.68 7.56 20.40
C THR A 300 -14.25 8.65 21.38
N GLN A 301 -14.18 9.92 20.97
CA GLN A 301 -13.80 11.02 21.85
C GLN A 301 -14.84 12.14 21.84
N VAL A 302 -15.54 12.18 22.97
CA VAL A 302 -16.52 13.21 23.32
C VAL A 302 -15.94 14.63 23.16
N ASP A 303 -14.63 14.83 23.36
CA ASP A 303 -14.00 16.16 23.30
C ASP A 303 -13.80 16.67 21.87
N ILE A 304 -13.34 15.81 20.93
CA ILE A 304 -13.23 16.19 19.50
C ILE A 304 -14.63 16.42 18.92
N ALA A 305 -15.61 15.57 19.27
CA ALA A 305 -16.99 15.73 18.85
C ALA A 305 -17.62 17.04 19.38
N LYS A 306 -17.37 17.39 20.66
CA LYS A 306 -17.83 18.65 21.26
C LYS A 306 -17.22 19.87 20.60
N GLU A 307 -15.93 19.86 20.27
CA GLU A 307 -15.31 21.01 19.60
C GLU A 307 -15.79 21.18 18.16
N LEU A 308 -16.04 20.07 17.46
CA LEU A 308 -16.73 20.07 16.18
C LEU A 308 -18.15 20.65 16.30
N GLU A 309 -18.88 20.32 17.37
CA GLU A 309 -20.21 20.87 17.63
C GLU A 309 -20.17 22.37 17.93
N VAL A 310 -19.18 22.84 18.72
CA VAL A 310 -18.95 24.27 18.98
C VAL A 310 -18.67 25.03 17.68
N LEU A 311 -17.84 24.46 16.79
CA LEU A 311 -17.57 25.02 15.46
C LEU A 311 -18.83 25.07 14.58
N MET A 312 -19.63 24.00 14.58
CA MET A 312 -20.90 23.95 13.86
C MET A 312 -21.88 25.01 14.35
N GLU A 313 -21.93 25.25 15.66
CA GLU A 313 -22.83 26.24 16.26
C GLU A 313 -22.35 27.67 16.01
N GLN A 314 -21.04 27.94 16.12
CA GLN A 314 -20.45 29.21 15.69
C GLN A 314 -20.73 29.49 14.21
N ARG A 315 -20.68 28.46 13.37
CA ARG A 315 -21.00 28.56 11.94
C ARG A 315 -22.48 28.88 11.67
N LYS A 316 -23.41 28.33 12.46
CA LYS A 316 -24.84 28.73 12.38
C LYS A 316 -25.05 30.19 12.77
N SER A 317 -24.22 30.70 13.69
CA SER A 317 -24.29 32.08 14.15
C SER A 317 -23.58 33.09 13.23
N ALA A 318 -22.67 32.62 12.37
CA ALA A 318 -21.99 33.45 11.38
C ALA A 318 -22.89 33.81 10.19
N SER A 319 -22.62 34.95 9.52
CA SER A 319 -23.29 35.25 8.26
C SER A 319 -22.95 34.19 7.21
N ARG A 320 -23.89 33.91 6.30
CA ARG A 320 -23.70 32.90 5.23
C ARG A 320 -22.40 33.11 4.45
N GLU A 321 -22.08 34.36 4.13
CA GLU A 321 -20.84 34.71 3.42
C GLU A 321 -19.59 34.39 4.24
N ALA A 322 -19.57 34.74 5.54
CA ALA A 322 -18.42 34.45 6.41
C ALA A 322 -18.22 32.93 6.55
N SER A 323 -19.31 32.18 6.70
CA SER A 323 -19.30 30.71 6.74
C SER A 323 -18.78 30.09 5.44
N GLU A 324 -19.16 30.62 4.27
CA GLU A 324 -18.69 30.13 2.96
C GLU A 324 -17.19 30.40 2.75
N VAL A 325 -16.70 31.58 3.12
CA VAL A 325 -15.26 31.91 3.09
C VAL A 325 -14.46 31.04 4.07
N GLN A 326 -15.00 30.82 5.28
CA GLN A 326 -14.41 29.90 6.26
C GLN A 326 -14.31 28.47 5.72
N ASN A 327 -15.34 27.94 5.04
CA ASN A 327 -15.30 26.59 4.46
C ASN A 327 -14.20 26.47 3.39
N LEU A 328 -14.08 27.49 2.53
CA LEU A 328 -13.05 27.48 1.50
C LEU A 328 -11.66 27.44 2.14
N ILE A 329 -11.39 28.30 3.11
CA ILE A 329 -10.09 28.35 3.80
C ILE A 329 -9.81 27.08 4.61
N GLY A 330 -10.81 26.51 5.31
CA GLY A 330 -10.67 25.25 6.06
C GLY A 330 -10.40 24.04 5.16
N THR A 331 -11.04 24.00 3.98
CA THR A 331 -10.83 22.93 3.00
C THR A 331 -9.38 22.90 2.50
N THR A 332 -8.78 24.06 2.22
CA THR A 332 -7.43 24.12 1.66
C THR A 332 -6.36 23.60 2.61
N ALA A 333 -6.49 23.88 3.91
CA ALA A 333 -5.61 23.31 4.94
C ALA A 333 -5.71 21.78 5.00
N THR A 334 -6.93 21.25 4.86
CA THR A 334 -7.12 19.80 4.94
C THR A 334 -6.61 19.07 3.70
N MET A 335 -6.78 19.66 2.51
CA MET A 335 -6.28 19.07 1.27
C MET A 335 -4.77 18.80 1.36
N GLU A 336 -3.97 19.73 1.87
CA GLU A 336 -2.52 19.53 2.00
C GLU A 336 -2.18 18.31 2.87
N LYS A 337 -2.83 18.18 4.04
CA LYS A 337 -2.61 17.03 4.94
C LYS A 337 -2.99 15.72 4.26
N GLN A 338 -4.12 15.68 3.55
CA GLN A 338 -4.57 14.51 2.81
C GLN A 338 -3.60 14.09 1.71
N PHE A 339 -3.04 15.06 0.98
CA PHE A 339 -2.01 14.80 -0.02
C PHE A 339 -0.75 14.21 0.60
N SER A 340 -0.28 14.75 1.73
CA SER A 340 0.88 14.23 2.44
C SER A 340 0.69 12.79 2.89
N LEU A 341 -0.45 12.47 3.51
CA LEU A 341 -0.78 11.11 3.97
C LEU A 341 -0.92 10.14 2.80
N LEU A 342 -1.59 10.54 1.71
CA LEU A 342 -1.72 9.71 0.52
C LEU A 342 -0.35 9.40 -0.09
N LEU A 343 0.50 10.41 -0.27
CA LEU A 343 1.83 10.23 -0.85
C LEU A 343 2.64 9.23 -0.03
N GLN A 344 2.63 9.34 1.30
CA GLN A 344 3.29 8.37 2.16
C GLN A 344 2.71 6.95 2.00
N GLY A 345 1.37 6.82 1.95
CA GLY A 345 0.70 5.53 1.74
C GLY A 345 1.06 4.89 0.40
N MET A 346 1.05 5.69 -0.67
CA MET A 346 1.42 5.25 -2.02
C MET A 346 2.90 4.90 -2.15
N GLU A 347 3.80 5.67 -1.53
CA GLU A 347 5.23 5.39 -1.54
C GLU A 347 5.55 4.07 -0.84
N LYS A 348 4.89 3.80 0.30
CA LYS A 348 4.99 2.49 0.98
C LYS A 348 4.46 1.35 0.12
N ALA A 349 3.28 1.52 -0.48
CA ALA A 349 2.71 0.50 -1.34
C ALA A 349 3.56 0.24 -2.60
N LEU A 350 4.14 1.29 -3.18
CA LEU A 350 5.08 1.19 -4.29
C LEU A 350 6.36 0.45 -3.90
N ALA A 351 6.93 0.76 -2.72
CA ALA A 351 8.09 0.06 -2.21
C ALA A 351 7.81 -1.44 -2.02
N ALA A 352 6.67 -1.78 -1.42
CA ALA A 352 6.21 -3.16 -1.25
C ALA A 352 6.07 -3.90 -2.60
N LEU A 353 5.47 -3.26 -3.61
CA LEU A 353 5.34 -3.87 -4.94
C LEU A 353 6.71 -4.07 -5.62
N LYS A 354 7.64 -3.12 -5.50
CA LYS A 354 9.00 -3.26 -6.04
C LYS A 354 9.77 -4.38 -5.35
N GLU A 355 9.57 -4.56 -4.06
CA GLU A 355 10.15 -5.68 -3.31
C GLU A 355 9.55 -7.02 -3.74
N LEU A 356 8.22 -7.11 -3.94
CA LEU A 356 7.58 -8.30 -4.51
C LEU A 356 8.09 -8.59 -5.94
N GLN A 357 8.24 -7.57 -6.78
CA GLN A 357 8.80 -7.70 -8.13
C GLN A 357 10.22 -8.29 -8.06
N THR A 358 11.07 -7.69 -7.23
CA THR A 358 12.46 -8.13 -7.04
C THR A 358 12.52 -9.56 -6.50
N MET A 359 11.63 -9.90 -5.57
CA MET A 359 11.49 -11.24 -5.02
C MET A 359 11.15 -12.25 -6.12
N PHE A 360 10.10 -12.02 -6.92
CA PHE A 360 9.71 -12.94 -7.99
C PHE A 360 10.75 -13.06 -9.09
N ASN A 361 11.43 -11.96 -9.45
CA ASN A 361 12.56 -12.01 -10.38
C ASN A 361 13.67 -12.92 -9.85
N SER A 362 14.05 -12.73 -8.58
CA SER A 362 15.12 -13.53 -7.94
C SER A 362 14.71 -14.99 -7.75
N GLN A 363 13.43 -15.25 -7.46
CA GLN A 363 12.89 -16.60 -7.36
C GLN A 363 12.93 -17.32 -8.70
N ALA A 364 12.57 -16.65 -9.80
CA ALA A 364 12.66 -17.24 -11.14
C ALA A 364 14.09 -17.73 -11.43
N HIS A 365 15.09 -16.85 -11.23
CA HIS A 365 16.50 -17.21 -11.41
C HIS A 365 16.94 -18.36 -10.52
N SER A 366 16.49 -18.39 -9.26
CA SER A 366 16.84 -19.45 -8.32
C SER A 366 16.20 -20.79 -8.71
N PHE A 367 14.94 -20.79 -9.13
CA PHE A 367 14.26 -21.98 -9.64
C PHE A 367 14.90 -22.50 -10.93
N ASP A 368 15.26 -21.62 -11.87
CA ASP A 368 16.00 -22.01 -13.08
C ASP A 368 17.35 -22.65 -12.74
N SER A 369 18.12 -22.03 -11.83
CA SER A 369 19.41 -22.57 -11.41
C SER A 369 19.26 -23.93 -10.72
N ALA A 370 18.21 -24.10 -9.92
CA ALA A 370 17.90 -25.39 -9.31
C ALA A 370 17.53 -26.42 -10.37
N ALA A 371 16.67 -26.08 -11.33
CA ALA A 371 16.28 -26.97 -12.43
C ALA A 371 17.47 -27.39 -13.31
N MET A 372 18.39 -26.48 -13.60
CA MET A 372 19.59 -26.75 -14.40
C MET A 372 20.56 -27.71 -13.70
N SER A 373 20.65 -27.65 -12.37
CA SER A 373 21.60 -28.46 -11.58
C SER A 373 21.00 -29.71 -10.95
N CYS A 374 19.66 -29.84 -10.93
CA CYS A 374 18.99 -30.91 -10.19
C CYS A 374 19.31 -32.32 -10.70
N THR A 375 19.46 -32.52 -12.02
CA THR A 375 19.74 -33.85 -12.57
C THR A 375 21.08 -34.37 -12.06
N ASP A 376 22.14 -33.60 -12.27
CA ASP A 376 23.49 -33.97 -11.84
C ASP A 376 23.59 -34.06 -10.30
N ALA A 377 22.89 -33.19 -9.57
CA ALA A 377 22.92 -33.17 -8.11
C ALA A 377 22.15 -34.31 -7.45
N LEU A 378 21.13 -34.88 -8.11
CA LEU A 378 20.27 -35.94 -7.56
C LEU A 378 20.60 -37.33 -8.10
N ASP A 379 21.29 -37.42 -9.24
CA ASP A 379 21.78 -38.71 -9.78
C ASP A 379 23.06 -39.18 -9.08
N ALA A 380 23.80 -38.27 -8.43
CA ALA A 380 24.98 -38.61 -7.64
C ALA A 380 24.60 -39.32 -6.32
N LEU A 381 24.85 -40.62 -6.24
CA LEU A 381 24.60 -41.45 -5.06
C LEU A 381 25.93 -41.72 -4.33
N ASP A 382 26.32 -40.82 -3.43
CA ASP A 382 27.58 -40.89 -2.68
C ASP A 382 27.36 -41.17 -1.17
N GLU A 383 28.45 -41.16 -0.39
CA GLU A 383 28.42 -41.36 1.08
C GLU A 383 27.54 -40.33 1.83
N SER A 384 27.17 -39.21 1.20
CA SER A 384 26.34 -38.16 1.80
C SER A 384 24.83 -38.40 1.65
N TRP A 385 24.42 -39.51 1.00
CA TRP A 385 23.02 -39.85 0.67
C TRP A 385 22.02 -39.58 1.81
N ALA A 386 22.32 -40.05 3.03
CA ALA A 386 21.40 -39.90 4.18
C ALA A 386 21.26 -38.44 4.64
N THR A 387 22.39 -37.73 4.76
CA THR A 387 22.40 -36.32 5.15
C THR A 387 21.75 -35.42 4.10
N ARG A 388 21.90 -35.75 2.81
CA ARG A 388 21.26 -35.04 1.70
C ARG A 388 19.75 -35.24 1.70
N LYS A 389 19.30 -36.48 1.90
CA LYS A 389 17.87 -36.80 2.06
C LYS A 389 17.23 -35.98 3.16
N GLU A 390 17.80 -36.04 4.36
CA GLU A 390 17.29 -35.33 5.54
C GLU A 390 17.23 -33.81 5.28
N TRP A 391 18.29 -33.24 4.72
CA TRP A 391 18.33 -31.81 4.38
C TRP A 391 17.28 -31.41 3.33
N LEU A 392 17.09 -32.20 2.27
CA LEU A 392 16.11 -31.91 1.22
C LEU A 392 14.67 -32.06 1.73
N GLU A 393 14.39 -33.06 2.56
CA GLU A 393 13.09 -33.23 3.23
C GLU A 393 12.80 -32.05 4.17
N GLU A 394 13.77 -31.62 4.97
CA GLU A 394 13.66 -30.43 5.82
C GLU A 394 13.45 -29.15 4.98
N TRP A 395 14.18 -29.00 3.87
CA TRP A 395 14.02 -27.87 2.97
C TRP A 395 12.59 -27.82 2.39
N VAL A 396 12.06 -28.95 1.92
CA VAL A 396 10.68 -29.04 1.41
C VAL A 396 9.68 -28.66 2.49
N ASP A 397 9.81 -29.22 3.69
CA ASP A 397 8.86 -29.01 4.78
C ASP A 397 8.88 -27.56 5.27
N THR A 398 10.06 -27.00 5.50
CA THR A 398 10.20 -25.61 5.93
C THR A 398 9.75 -24.61 4.85
N THR A 399 10.08 -24.86 3.58
CA THR A 399 9.66 -23.98 2.48
C THR A 399 8.15 -24.04 2.24
N THR A 400 7.53 -25.22 2.38
CA THR A 400 6.08 -25.39 2.31
C THR A 400 5.39 -24.58 3.40
N GLU A 401 5.85 -24.68 4.64
CA GLU A 401 5.24 -23.95 5.77
C GLU A 401 5.38 -22.42 5.59
N GLU A 402 6.51 -21.93 5.08
CA GLU A 402 6.66 -20.50 4.76
C GLU A 402 5.67 -20.04 3.68
N TRP A 403 5.45 -20.84 2.62
CA TRP A 403 4.43 -20.53 1.61
C TRP A 403 3.01 -20.54 2.18
N LYS A 404 2.73 -21.42 3.14
CA LYS A 404 1.45 -21.46 3.86
C LYS A 404 1.27 -20.20 4.70
N HIS A 405 2.27 -19.78 5.46
CA HIS A 405 2.23 -18.53 6.21
C HIS A 405 2.01 -17.31 5.32
N ILE A 406 2.63 -17.26 4.14
CA ILE A 406 2.38 -16.19 3.17
C ILE A 406 0.93 -16.21 2.69
N ALA A 407 0.40 -17.39 2.35
CA ALA A 407 -0.99 -17.52 1.91
C ALA A 407 -1.99 -17.09 3.00
N GLU A 408 -1.70 -17.40 4.27
CA GLU A 408 -2.48 -16.95 5.43
C GLU A 408 -2.38 -15.43 5.65
N ALA A 409 -1.18 -14.86 5.56
CA ALA A 409 -0.97 -13.42 5.67
C ALA A 409 -1.68 -12.65 4.55
N ILE A 410 -1.66 -13.17 3.32
CA ILE A 410 -2.40 -12.59 2.20
C ILE A 410 -3.91 -12.76 2.41
N GLN A 411 -4.37 -13.90 2.93
CA GLN A 411 -5.80 -14.07 3.23
C GLN A 411 -6.28 -13.01 4.22
N LYS A 412 -5.51 -12.75 5.29
CA LYS A 412 -5.80 -11.65 6.21
C LYS A 412 -5.89 -10.31 5.48
N PHE A 413 -4.92 -9.98 4.62
CA PHE A 413 -5.01 -8.78 3.77
C PHE A 413 -6.31 -8.73 2.96
N MET A 414 -6.69 -9.83 2.31
CA MET A 414 -7.90 -9.93 1.51
C MET A 414 -9.18 -9.82 2.34
N ASP A 415 -9.18 -10.31 3.58
CA ASP A 415 -10.33 -10.19 4.49
C ASP A 415 -10.47 -8.74 5.00
N TYR A 416 -9.34 -8.08 5.29
CA TYR A 416 -9.34 -6.71 5.81
C TYR A 416 -9.58 -5.64 4.73
N LYS A 417 -9.19 -5.87 3.48
CA LYS A 417 -9.40 -4.90 2.38
C LYS A 417 -10.89 -4.63 2.10
N ASP A 418 -11.74 -5.64 2.33
CA ASP A 418 -13.16 -5.63 2.00
C ASP A 418 -14.03 -5.15 3.16
N ILE A 419 -13.44 -4.78 4.29
CA ILE A 419 -14.18 -4.09 5.35
C ILE A 419 -14.57 -2.72 4.80
N THR A 420 -15.75 -2.72 4.18
CA THR A 420 -16.22 -1.65 3.31
C THR A 420 -16.78 -0.54 4.17
N ILE A 421 -16.37 0.67 3.82
CA ILE A 421 -17.02 1.92 4.18
C ILE A 421 -18.47 1.79 3.70
N ALA A 422 -19.43 1.62 4.61
CA ALA A 422 -20.84 1.65 4.24
C ALA A 422 -21.11 2.98 3.52
N PRO A 423 -21.64 2.97 2.28
CA PRO A 423 -22.12 4.20 1.68
C PRO A 423 -23.31 4.68 2.52
N ALA A 424 -23.19 5.90 3.05
CA ALA A 424 -24.30 6.59 3.70
C ALA A 424 -25.28 7.11 2.64
#